data_AF-A0A358SJY6-F1
#
_entry.id   AF-A0A358SJY6-F1
#
_cell.length_a   1.000
_cell.length_b   1.000
_cell.length_c   1.000
_cell.angle_alpha   90.00
_cell.angle_beta   90.00
_cell.angle_gamma   90.00
#
_symmetry.space_group_name_H-M   'P 1'
#
loop_
_entity.id
_entity.type
_entity.pdbx_description
1 polymer ?
#
loop_
_entity_poly.entity_id
_entity_poly.type
_entity_poly.pdbx_seq_one_letter_code
_entity_poly.pdbx_strand_id
1 'polypeptide(L)' 'AEQALAGGASPAEAAQHAAEGTAPGEDMHADRAYRQHLARVLTRRALERQLAG' A
#
# COMPACT_ATOMS: atom_id res chain seq x y z
N ALA A 1 -4.45 3.80 5.65
CA ALA A 1 -4.75 3.98 4.21
C ALA A 1 -6.16 4.52 4.01
N GLU A 2 -7.19 3.81 4.47
CA GLU A 2 -8.60 4.20 4.32
C GLU A 2 -8.93 5.56 4.95
N GLN A 3 -8.46 5.81 6.18
CA GLN A 3 -8.64 7.10 6.85
C GLN A 3 -8.00 8.26 6.09
N ALA A 4 -6.84 8.05 5.46
CA ALA A 4 -6.17 9.07 4.66
C ALA A 4 -6.99 9.41 3.41
N LEU A 5 -7.52 8.40 2.70
CA LEU A 5 -8.42 8.62 1.56
C LEU A 5 -9.70 9.35 1.97
N ALA A 6 -10.33 8.93 3.09
CA ALA A 6 -11.52 9.59 3.62
C ALA A 6 -11.25 11.05 4.02
N GLY A 7 -10.01 11.35 4.43
CA GLY A 7 -9.53 12.70 4.72
C GLY A 7 -9.10 13.52 3.51
N GLY A 8 -9.25 13.00 2.28
CA GLY A 8 -8.92 13.70 1.04
C GLY A 8 -7.46 13.59 0.58
N ALA A 9 -6.67 12.70 1.18
CA ALA A 9 -5.31 12.44 0.72
C ALA A 9 -5.30 11.81 -0.69
N SER A 10 -4.24 12.06 -1.44
CA SER A 10 -4.03 11.42 -2.73
C SER A 10 -3.87 9.90 -2.60
N PRO A 11 -4.10 9.13 -3.69
CA PRO A 11 -3.83 7.69 -3.71
C PRO A 11 -2.41 7.32 -3.32
N ALA A 12 -1.43 8.16 -3.67
CA ALA A 12 -0.04 7.97 -3.33
C ALA A 12 0.22 8.11 -1.82
N GLU A 13 -0.34 9.15 -1.19
CA GLU A 13 -0.23 9.39 0.26
C GLU A 13 -0.94 8.28 1.03
N ALA A 14 -2.17 7.95 0.64
CA ALA A 14 -2.94 6.89 1.29
C ALA A 14 -2.24 5.52 1.25
N ALA A 15 -1.57 5.20 0.15
CA ALA A 15 -0.88 3.94 -0.04
C ALA A 15 0.37 3.78 0.84
N GLN A 16 0.96 4.87 1.36
CA GLN A 16 2.12 4.77 2.28
C GLN A 16 1.76 3.98 3.54
N HIS A 17 0.52 4.12 3.99
CA HIS A 17 -0.03 3.44 5.16
C HIS A 17 -0.39 1.97 4.91
N ALA A 18 -0.27 1.46 3.68
CA ALA A 18 -0.73 0.10 3.34
C ALA A 18 0.06 -1.03 4.05
N ALA A 19 1.26 -0.73 4.53
CA ALA A 19 2.09 -1.69 5.27
C ALA A 19 1.96 -1.54 6.80
N GLU A 20 1.26 -0.53 7.30
CA GLU A 20 1.10 -0.29 8.74
C GLU A 20 0.29 -1.42 9.39
N GLY A 21 0.76 -1.90 10.54
CA GLY A 21 0.13 -3.03 11.25
C GLY A 21 0.27 -4.39 10.55
N THR A 22 1.00 -4.48 9.44
CA THR A 22 1.23 -5.75 8.74
C THR A 22 2.50 -6.45 9.22
N ALA A 23 2.46 -7.78 9.28
CA ALA A 23 3.61 -8.62 9.62
C ALA A 23 3.88 -9.66 8.50
N PRO A 24 4.30 -9.23 7.30
CA PRO A 24 4.54 -10.17 6.20
C PRO A 24 5.69 -11.13 6.55
N GLY A 25 5.59 -12.37 6.06
CA GLY A 25 6.61 -13.40 6.23
C GLY A 25 7.89 -13.11 5.44
N GLU A 26 8.91 -13.91 5.71
CA GLU A 26 10.21 -13.88 5.02
C GLU A 26 10.54 -15.29 4.55
N ASP A 27 10.97 -15.44 3.29
CA ASP A 27 11.28 -16.72 2.66
C ASP A 27 12.29 -16.50 1.51
N MET A 28 12.61 -17.56 0.76
CA MET A 28 13.56 -17.48 -0.36
C MET A 28 13.13 -16.54 -1.51
N HIS A 29 11.89 -16.08 -1.54
CA HIS A 29 11.36 -15.21 -2.59
C HIS A 29 11.43 -13.72 -2.25
N ALA A 30 11.39 -13.36 -0.97
CA ALA A 30 11.47 -11.98 -0.54
C ALA A 30 11.73 -11.82 0.97
N ASP A 31 12.35 -10.71 1.34
CA ASP A 31 12.36 -10.25 2.72
C ASP A 31 11.08 -9.46 3.07
N ARG A 32 10.95 -9.12 4.36
CA ARG A 32 9.82 -8.37 4.91
C ARG A 32 9.78 -6.95 4.39
N ALA A 33 10.95 -6.31 4.22
CA ALA A 33 11.04 -4.93 3.77
C ALA A 33 10.51 -4.79 2.33
N TYR A 34 10.87 -5.72 1.46
CA TYR A 34 10.38 -5.84 0.10
C TYR A 34 8.86 -6.07 0.07
N ARG A 35 8.34 -6.99 0.89
CA ARG A 35 6.89 -7.24 0.94
C ARG A 35 6.10 -6.05 1.48
N GLN A 36 6.63 -5.33 2.48
CA GLN A 36 6.05 -4.07 2.96
C GLN A 36 6.08 -2.99 1.89
N HIS A 37 7.18 -2.87 1.14
CA HIS A 37 7.26 -1.95 0.02
C HIS A 37 6.25 -2.32 -1.08
N LEU A 38 6.15 -3.60 -1.42
CA LEU A 38 5.23 -4.10 -2.42
C LEU A 38 3.77 -3.82 -2.04
N ALA A 39 3.40 -3.97 -0.77
CA ALA A 39 2.07 -3.61 -0.29
C ALA A 39 1.72 -2.15 -0.62
N ARG A 40 2.62 -1.20 -0.35
CA ARG A 40 2.44 0.22 -0.70
C ARG A 40 2.29 0.43 -2.20
N VAL A 41 3.13 -0.23 -3.01
CA VAL A 41 3.08 -0.09 -4.48
C VAL A 41 1.79 -0.63 -5.07
N LEU A 42 1.37 -1.82 -4.64
CA LEU A 42 0.16 -2.47 -5.15
C LEU A 42 -1.10 -1.70 -4.75
N THR A 43 -1.17 -1.21 -3.50
CA THR A 43 -2.29 -0.38 -3.05
C THR A 43 -2.38 0.90 -3.85
N ARG A 44 -1.28 1.62 -4.10
CA ARG A 44 -1.29 2.83 -4.94
C ARG A 44 -1.88 2.54 -6.32
N ARG A 45 -1.37 1.51 -7.00
CA ARG A 45 -1.82 1.13 -8.35
C ARG A 45 -3.30 0.76 -8.38
N ALA A 46 -3.79 0.06 -7.36
CA ALA A 46 -5.20 -0.31 -7.25
C ALA A 46 -6.09 0.94 -7.10
N LEU A 47 -5.70 1.88 -6.24
CA LEU A 47 -6.43 3.13 -6.02
C LEU A 47 -6.42 4.03 -7.26
N GLU A 48 -5.26 4.20 -7.90
CA GLU A 48 -5.14 4.94 -9.17
C GLU A 48 -6.03 4.33 -10.25
N ARG A 49 -6.06 2.99 -10.37
CA ARG A 49 -6.91 2.29 -11.33
C ARG A 49 -8.40 2.49 -11.03
N GLN A 50 -8.80 2.49 -9.76
CA GLN A 50 -10.18 2.68 -9.35
C GLN A 50 -10.69 4.11 -9.62
N LEU A 51 -9.81 5.11 -9.50
CA LEU A 51 -10.18 6.52 -9.71
C LEU A 51 -10.11 6.97 -11.18
N ALA A 52 -9.45 6.19 -12.02
CA ALA A 52 -9.36 6.45 -13.46
C ALA A 52 -10.55 5.89 -14.27
N GLY A 53 -11.46 5.15 -13.62
CA GLY A 53 -12.71 4.64 -14.20
C GLY A 53 -13.93 5.34 -13.63
#